data_AF-S4RKZ3-F1
#
_entry.id   AF-S4RKZ3-F1
#
_cell.length_a   1.000
_cell.length_b   1.000
_cell.length_c   1.000
_cell.angle_alpha   90.00
_cell.angle_beta   90.00
_cell.angle_gamma   90.00
#
_symmetry.space_group_name_H-M   'P 1'
#
loop_
_entity.id
_entity.type
_entity.pdbx_description
1 polymer ?
#
loop_
_entity_poly.entity_id
_entity_poly.type
_entity_poly.pdbx_seq_one_letter_code
_entity_poly.pdbx_strand_id
1 'polypeptide(L)'
;RHCTRILGLNLHPTYTQPPHVADYVWVSCFPNTITATVLECPFGWTLETLLLGGVCVNGVSNQGFYKFVIPDLTPSDFSYCGTQTQLVNQHGTPTYVFTNWITSRDQGAGVRFQPPVNYTFSCSYKARYTMETAAFDQSVATIFVKNGSWGSFESQLSMNIFSNSKFSVLKPAPFIVDATDIGSIVFIGIEAKGLSRR
;
A
#
# COMPACT_ATOMS: atom_id res chain seq x y z
N ARG A 1 31.36 -16.36 -1.88
CA ARG A 1 31.42 -15.09 -1.13
C ARG A 1 31.73 -15.46 0.31
N HIS A 2 32.97 -15.25 0.76
CA HIS A 2 33.37 -15.58 2.13
C HIS A 2 33.01 -14.36 3.01
N CYS A 3 32.09 -14.50 3.97
CA CYS A 3 32.03 -13.57 5.11
C CYS A 3 33.36 -13.78 5.86
N THR A 4 34.39 -13.02 5.48
CA THR A 4 35.64 -13.02 6.21
C THR A 4 35.34 -12.32 7.53
N ARG A 5 35.17 -13.10 8.59
CA ARG A 5 35.17 -12.61 9.96
C ARG A 5 36.48 -11.84 10.09
N ILE A 6 36.43 -10.51 10.14
CA ILE A 6 37.61 -9.70 10.45
C ILE A 6 37.90 -9.97 11.93
N LEU A 7 38.54 -11.10 12.21
CA LEU A 7 39.17 -11.41 13.48
C LEU A 7 40.52 -10.67 13.47
N GLY A 8 40.44 -9.35 13.48
CA GLY A 8 41.59 -8.48 13.71
C GLY A 8 41.59 -8.07 15.17
N LEU A 9 42.28 -8.84 16.01
CA LEU A 9 43.13 -8.40 17.13
C LEU A 9 43.38 -9.56 18.10
N ASN A 10 44.66 -9.94 18.22
CA ASN A 10 45.20 -10.80 19.25
C ASN A 10 44.87 -10.24 20.64
N LEU A 11 43.96 -10.87 21.40
CA LEU A 11 43.84 -10.67 22.85
C LEU A 11 43.42 -11.99 23.52
N HIS A 12 44.06 -12.26 24.65
CA HIS A 12 43.96 -13.44 25.52
C HIS A 12 42.54 -13.69 26.10
N PRO A 13 42.28 -14.87 26.71
CA PRO A 13 40.93 -15.35 26.97
C PRO A 13 40.38 -14.78 28.28
N THR A 14 39.69 -13.65 28.19
CA THR A 14 38.71 -13.26 29.21
C THR A 14 37.42 -12.87 28.52
N TYR A 15 36.46 -13.76 28.68
CA TYR A 15 35.06 -13.68 28.29
C TYR A 15 34.46 -12.29 28.59
N THR A 16 34.50 -11.40 27.61
CA THR A 16 33.67 -10.20 27.54
C THR A 16 33.28 -10.05 26.08
N GLN A 17 32.12 -10.61 25.72
CA GLN A 17 31.53 -10.39 24.41
C GLN A 17 31.32 -8.88 24.24
N PRO A 18 31.87 -8.22 23.20
CA PRO A 18 31.40 -6.90 22.84
C PRO A 18 29.91 -6.99 22.51
N PRO A 19 29.12 -5.93 22.78
CA PRO A 19 27.67 -5.99 22.61
C PRO A 19 27.36 -6.50 21.21
N HIS A 20 26.50 -7.53 21.15
CA HIS A 20 26.05 -8.14 19.91
C HIS A 20 25.86 -7.05 18.85
N VAL A 21 26.59 -7.15 17.73
CA VAL A 21 26.46 -6.25 16.58
C VAL A 21 24.96 -6.08 16.34
N ALA A 22 24.49 -4.82 16.40
CA ALA A 22 23.07 -4.50 16.49
C ALA A 22 22.24 -5.31 15.49
N ASP A 23 21.41 -6.20 16.03
CA ASP A 23 20.42 -6.99 15.31
C ASP A 23 19.24 -6.09 14.97
N TYR A 24 19.32 -5.35 13.86
CA TYR A 24 18.23 -4.49 13.40
C TYR A 24 17.74 -4.88 12.02
N VAL A 25 16.43 -4.76 11.82
CA VAL A 25 15.78 -4.82 10.53
C VAL A 25 15.43 -3.39 10.11
N TRP A 26 15.80 -3.01 8.90
CA TRP A 26 15.38 -1.74 8.32
C TRP A 26 14.06 -1.92 7.59
N VAL A 27 13.02 -1.23 8.06
CA VAL A 27 11.67 -1.35 7.52
C VAL A 27 11.27 -0.04 6.86
N SER A 28 10.74 -0.12 5.64
CA SER A 28 10.20 1.03 4.93
C SER A 28 8.76 0.73 4.50
N CYS A 29 7.84 1.56 5.00
CA CYS A 29 6.40 1.45 4.77
C CYS A 29 6.01 2.44 3.66
N PHE A 30 5.76 1.95 2.45
CA PHE A 30 5.25 2.74 1.33
C PHE A 30 3.74 2.52 1.19
N PRO A 31 3.01 3.44 0.52
CA PRO A 31 1.55 3.35 0.42
C PRO A 31 0.99 2.02 -0.11
N ASN A 32 1.75 1.32 -0.96
CA ASN A 32 1.35 0.07 -1.61
C ASN A 32 2.32 -1.09 -1.35
N THR A 33 3.39 -0.90 -0.57
CA THR A 33 4.37 -1.96 -0.32
C THR A 33 5.13 -1.76 0.96
N ILE A 34 5.50 -2.85 1.62
CA ILE A 34 6.42 -2.83 2.76
C ILE A 34 7.71 -3.53 2.34
N THR A 35 8.84 -2.92 2.67
CA THR A 35 10.15 -3.54 2.46
C THR A 35 10.89 -3.69 3.76
N ALA A 36 11.35 -4.90 4.07
CA ALA A 36 12.15 -5.21 5.24
C ALA A 36 13.54 -5.67 4.80
N THR A 37 14.59 -5.06 5.33
CA THR A 37 15.98 -5.30 4.93
C THR A 37 16.81 -5.71 6.14
N VAL A 38 17.54 -6.81 6.01
CA VAL A 38 18.43 -7.36 7.05
C VAL A 38 19.85 -7.49 6.51
N LEU A 39 20.85 -7.46 7.38
CA LEU A 39 22.25 -7.63 7.01
C LEU A 39 22.59 -9.11 6.72
N GLU A 40 23.44 -9.36 5.73
CA GLU A 40 23.89 -10.71 5.34
C GLU A 40 24.92 -11.30 6.34
N CYS A 41 25.83 -10.48 6.87
CA CYS A 41 26.78 -10.83 7.93
C CYS A 41 26.45 -9.98 9.19
N PRO A 42 26.68 -10.44 10.45
CA PRO A 42 27.79 -11.29 10.88
C PRO A 42 27.47 -12.77 11.08
N PHE A 43 26.19 -13.16 11.00
CA PHE A 43 25.76 -14.50 11.41
C PHE A 43 25.85 -15.56 10.30
N GLY A 44 26.07 -15.16 9.04
CA GLY A 44 26.28 -16.08 7.92
C GLY A 44 25.00 -16.73 7.40
N TRP A 45 23.85 -16.07 7.56
CA TRP A 45 22.59 -16.56 7.01
C TRP A 45 22.65 -16.58 5.50
N THR A 46 22.09 -17.62 4.90
CA THR A 46 21.81 -17.61 3.46
C THR A 46 20.40 -17.14 3.23
N LEU A 47 20.16 -16.54 2.07
CA LEU A 47 18.83 -16.11 1.68
C LEU A 47 17.78 -17.24 1.77
N GLU A 48 18.16 -18.46 1.41
CA GLU A 48 17.31 -19.67 1.43
C GLU A 48 16.86 -20.09 2.84
N THR A 49 17.58 -19.61 3.86
CA THR A 49 17.33 -19.97 5.26
C THR A 49 16.47 -18.95 5.97
N LEU A 50 16.17 -17.82 5.34
CA LEU A 50 15.33 -16.77 5.92
C LEU A 50 13.92 -16.85 5.32
N LEU A 51 12.93 -16.77 6.20
CA LEU A 51 11.52 -16.93 5.88
C LEU A 51 10.75 -15.69 6.29
N LEU A 52 10.10 -15.04 5.33
CA LEU A 52 9.11 -13.99 5.57
C LEU A 52 7.78 -14.64 6.00
N GLY A 53 7.25 -14.20 7.14
CA GLY A 53 6.09 -14.76 7.82
C GLY A 53 6.23 -16.25 8.17
N GLY A 54 7.45 -16.78 8.18
CA GLY A 54 7.69 -18.22 8.36
C GLY A 54 7.31 -19.10 7.16
N VAL A 55 6.91 -18.51 6.02
CA VAL A 55 6.41 -19.27 4.85
C VAL A 55 7.25 -19.00 3.60
N CYS A 56 7.55 -17.73 3.31
CA CYS A 56 8.11 -17.35 2.01
C CYS A 56 9.63 -17.20 2.04
N VAL A 57 10.29 -17.83 1.07
CA VAL A 57 11.70 -17.60 0.73
C VAL A 57 11.75 -16.67 -0.49
N ASN A 58 11.43 -15.39 -0.28
CA ASN A 58 11.26 -14.41 -1.37
C ASN A 58 12.19 -13.19 -1.26
N GLY A 59 13.16 -13.23 -0.36
CA GLY A 59 14.11 -12.13 -0.25
C GLY A 59 15.05 -12.06 -1.46
N VAL A 60 15.71 -10.93 -1.63
CA VAL A 60 16.71 -10.69 -2.69
C VAL A 60 18.00 -10.22 -2.03
N SER A 61 19.14 -10.80 -2.44
CA SER A 61 20.46 -10.33 -2.00
C SER A 61 20.85 -9.08 -2.78
N ASN A 62 21.19 -8.01 -2.07
CA ASN A 62 21.69 -6.78 -2.65
C ASN A 62 22.81 -6.19 -1.76
N GLN A 63 24.03 -6.15 -2.28
CA GLN A 63 25.17 -5.44 -1.68
C GLN A 63 25.38 -5.70 -0.17
N GLY A 64 25.28 -6.95 0.29
CA GLY A 64 25.49 -7.32 1.70
C GLY A 64 24.23 -7.24 2.58
N PHE A 65 23.07 -7.07 1.96
CA PHE A 65 21.76 -7.09 2.62
C PHE A 65 20.82 -8.09 1.94
N TYR A 66 19.90 -8.66 2.72
CA TYR A 66 18.74 -9.36 2.21
C TYR A 66 17.51 -8.47 2.34
N LYS A 67 16.84 -8.22 1.22
CA LYS A 67 15.63 -7.40 1.15
C LYS A 67 14.41 -8.27 0.86
N PHE A 68 13.41 -8.17 1.72
CA PHE A 68 12.10 -8.79 1.58
C PHE A 68 11.07 -7.72 1.20
N VAL A 69 10.13 -8.09 0.34
CA VAL A 69 9.09 -7.19 -0.17
C VAL A 69 7.73 -7.81 0.05
N ILE A 70 6.80 -7.03 0.61
CA ILE A 70 5.38 -7.33 0.70
C ILE A 70 4.69 -6.40 -0.31
N PRO A 71 4.33 -6.89 -1.50
CA PRO A 71 3.80 -6.06 -2.59
C PRO A 71 2.29 -5.83 -2.49
N ASP A 72 1.60 -6.62 -1.67
CA ASP A 72 0.15 -6.56 -1.53
C ASP A 72 -0.21 -6.22 -0.08
N LEU A 73 -0.80 -5.04 0.11
CA LEU A 73 -1.29 -4.54 1.39
C LEU A 73 -2.83 -4.60 1.46
N THR A 74 -3.42 -5.60 0.82
CA THR A 74 -4.85 -5.87 0.97
C THR A 74 -5.15 -6.28 2.41
N PRO A 75 -6.11 -5.63 3.10
CA PRO A 75 -6.51 -6.01 4.45
C PRO A 75 -7.22 -7.37 4.47
N SER A 76 -6.45 -8.43 4.60
CA SER A 76 -6.96 -9.78 4.82
C SER A 76 -6.16 -10.48 5.92
N ASP A 77 -6.79 -11.43 6.59
CA ASP A 77 -6.10 -12.32 7.52
C ASP A 77 -5.08 -13.15 6.74
N PHE A 78 -3.84 -13.15 7.22
CA PHE A 78 -2.73 -13.87 6.59
C PHE A 78 -2.62 -13.58 5.09
N SER A 79 -2.48 -12.30 4.75
CA SER A 79 -2.25 -11.86 3.38
C SER A 79 -0.86 -12.31 2.89
N TYR A 80 -0.24 -11.58 1.97
CA TYR A 80 1.02 -11.97 1.35
C TYR A 80 2.06 -12.45 2.38
N CYS A 81 2.51 -13.70 2.21
CA CYS A 81 3.50 -14.36 3.07
C CYS A 81 3.15 -14.32 4.56
N GLY A 82 1.89 -14.57 4.92
CA GLY A 82 1.46 -14.68 6.31
C GLY A 82 1.37 -13.35 7.04
N THR A 83 1.34 -12.23 6.31
CA THR A 83 1.19 -10.90 6.91
C THR A 83 -0.15 -10.81 7.63
N GLN A 84 -0.10 -10.47 8.92
CA GLN A 84 -1.28 -10.27 9.73
C GLN A 84 -1.76 -8.83 9.56
N THR A 85 -3.05 -8.66 9.34
CA THR A 85 -3.66 -7.33 9.23
C THR A 85 -4.64 -7.15 10.38
N GLN A 86 -4.54 -6.02 11.07
CA GLN A 86 -5.48 -5.64 12.12
C GLN A 86 -6.00 -4.23 11.87
N LEU A 87 -7.32 -4.06 11.91
CA LEU A 87 -7.94 -2.74 11.97
C LEU A 87 -8.01 -2.30 13.43
N VAL A 88 -7.31 -1.21 13.77
CA VAL A 88 -7.27 -0.66 15.13
C VAL A 88 -7.80 0.76 15.12
N ASN A 89 -8.65 1.10 16.09
CA ASN A 89 -9.06 2.47 16.33
C ASN A 89 -8.03 3.16 17.23
N GLN A 90 -7.03 3.79 16.63
CA GLN A 90 -6.01 4.54 17.36
C GLN A 90 -6.43 6.00 17.46
N HIS A 91 -6.68 6.49 18.68
CA HIS A 91 -7.09 7.88 18.94
C HIS A 91 -8.30 8.34 18.10
N GLY A 92 -9.29 7.46 17.90
CA GLY A 92 -10.50 7.75 17.11
C GLY A 92 -10.32 7.72 15.60
N THR A 93 -9.13 7.37 15.09
CA THR A 93 -8.87 7.18 13.65
C THR A 93 -8.69 5.69 13.35
N PRO A 94 -9.48 5.10 12.44
CA PRO A 94 -9.25 3.73 12.01
C PRO A 94 -7.91 3.65 11.29
N THR A 95 -7.09 2.68 11.70
CA THR A 95 -5.72 2.50 11.23
C THR A 95 -5.52 1.01 10.96
N TYR A 96 -5.13 0.68 9.73
CA TYR A 96 -4.71 -0.67 9.37
C TYR A 96 -3.26 -0.87 9.82
N VAL A 97 -3.03 -1.89 10.63
CA VAL A 97 -1.71 -2.30 11.09
C VAL A 97 -1.37 -3.61 10.41
N PHE A 98 -0.31 -3.62 9.61
CA PHE A 98 0.23 -4.82 8.98
C PHE A 98 1.45 -5.27 9.77
N THR A 99 1.44 -6.51 10.23
CA THR A 99 2.52 -7.11 11.03
C THR A 99 3.05 -8.34 10.32
N ASN A 100 4.37 -8.45 10.24
CA ASN A 100 5.04 -9.64 9.70
C ASN A 100 6.36 -9.87 10.46
N TRP A 101 7.02 -10.99 10.17
CA TRP A 101 8.27 -11.38 10.81
C TRP A 101 9.22 -12.05 9.81
N ILE A 102 10.52 -11.92 10.04
CA ILE A 102 11.56 -12.67 9.33
C ILE A 102 12.16 -13.65 10.32
N THR A 103 12.02 -14.95 10.04
CA THR A 103 12.59 -16.03 10.86
C THR A 103 13.64 -16.83 10.11
N SER A 104 14.63 -17.35 10.83
CA SER A 104 15.54 -18.35 10.28
C SER A 104 14.90 -19.74 10.35
N ARG A 105 15.02 -20.54 9.28
CA ARG A 105 14.73 -21.97 9.32
C ARG A 105 15.83 -22.67 10.13
N ASP A 106 15.45 -23.44 11.15
CA ASP A 106 16.37 -24.27 11.90
C ASP A 106 17.09 -25.24 10.94
N GLN A 107 18.39 -25.03 10.74
CA GLN A 107 19.22 -26.01 10.04
C GLN A 107 19.47 -27.16 11.02
N GLY A 108 18.75 -28.27 10.83
CA GLY A 108 18.72 -29.41 11.75
C GLY A 108 20.11 -29.84 12.25
N ALA A 109 20.20 -30.12 13.56
CA ALA A 109 21.22 -30.84 14.36
C ALA A 109 22.74 -30.61 14.14
N GLY A 110 23.20 -30.01 13.04
CA GLY A 110 24.61 -29.90 12.66
C GLY A 110 25.20 -28.49 12.73
N VAL A 111 24.37 -27.43 12.70
CA VAL A 111 24.85 -26.03 12.71
C VAL A 111 24.60 -25.42 14.09
N ARG A 112 25.40 -25.85 15.08
CA ARG A 112 25.27 -25.44 16.50
C ARG A 112 25.62 -23.98 16.81
N PHE A 113 26.00 -23.17 15.82
CA PHE A 113 26.62 -21.86 16.05
C PHE A 113 25.86 -20.66 15.46
N GLN A 114 24.67 -20.88 14.89
CA GLN A 114 23.83 -19.80 14.34
C GLN A 114 22.59 -19.61 15.22
N PRO A 115 22.47 -18.49 15.98
CA PRO A 115 21.32 -18.25 16.85
C PRO A 115 20.05 -18.02 16.00
N PRO A 116 18.90 -18.63 16.32
CA PRO A 116 17.70 -18.41 15.54
C PRO A 116 17.33 -16.91 15.48
N VAL A 117 17.11 -16.40 14.28
CA VAL A 117 16.68 -15.02 14.05
C VAL A 117 15.16 -14.95 14.05
N ASN A 118 14.62 -13.94 14.73
CA ASN A 118 13.20 -13.61 14.68
C ASN A 118 13.02 -12.09 14.77
N TYR A 119 12.97 -11.44 13.61
CA TYR A 119 12.68 -10.00 13.52
C TYR A 119 11.19 -9.79 13.31
N THR A 120 10.53 -9.10 14.22
CA THR A 120 9.13 -8.68 14.05
C THR A 120 9.07 -7.22 13.66
N PHE A 121 8.22 -6.89 12.69
CA PHE A 121 7.99 -5.52 12.27
C PHE A 121 6.52 -5.26 11.95
N SER A 122 6.13 -3.99 12.03
CA SER A 122 4.80 -3.54 11.67
C SER A 122 4.80 -2.18 10.97
N CYS A 123 3.81 -1.98 10.11
CA CYS A 123 3.53 -0.72 9.43
C CYS A 123 2.08 -0.34 9.67
N SER A 124 1.85 0.91 10.07
CA SER A 124 0.52 1.45 10.35
C SER A 124 0.11 2.45 9.27
N TYR A 125 -1.03 2.20 8.62
CA TYR A 125 -1.63 3.08 7.62
C TYR A 125 -2.95 3.58 8.16
N LYS A 126 -3.08 4.90 8.28
CA LYS A 126 -4.39 5.50 8.59
C LYS A 126 -5.34 5.11 7.47
N ALA A 127 -6.50 4.55 7.81
CA ALA A 127 -7.60 4.42 6.88
C ALA A 127 -8.02 5.85 6.54
N ARG A 128 -7.50 6.39 5.43
CA ARG A 128 -7.90 7.70 4.95
C ARG A 128 -9.37 7.57 4.52
N TYR A 129 -10.28 7.98 5.40
CA TYR A 129 -11.50 8.63 4.93
C TYR A 129 -11.11 10.04 4.47
N THR A 130 -10.28 10.14 3.44
CA THR A 130 -10.32 11.37 2.67
C THR A 130 -11.62 11.25 1.90
N MET A 131 -12.68 11.75 2.52
CA MET A 131 -13.91 12.17 1.86
C MET A 131 -13.50 13.24 0.84
N GLU A 132 -12.80 12.86 -0.22
CA GLU A 132 -12.76 13.64 -1.46
C GLU A 132 -14.13 13.46 -2.08
N THR A 133 -15.13 14.04 -1.43
CA THR A 133 -16.44 14.22 -2.01
C THR A 133 -16.22 15.26 -3.11
N ALA A 134 -16.07 14.79 -4.34
CA ALA A 134 -16.23 15.66 -5.49
C ALA A 134 -17.72 16.03 -5.54
N ALA A 135 -18.06 17.17 -4.92
CA ALA A 135 -19.39 17.73 -4.95
C ALA A 135 -19.55 18.52 -6.25
N PHE A 136 -20.42 18.04 -7.15
CA PHE A 136 -20.80 18.77 -8.35
C PHE A 136 -22.05 19.60 -8.04
N ASP A 137 -21.87 20.92 -7.91
CA ASP A 137 -22.92 21.87 -7.51
C ASP A 137 -23.75 22.38 -8.72
N GLN A 138 -23.20 22.28 -9.93
CA GLN A 138 -23.92 22.69 -11.15
C GLN A 138 -23.38 21.99 -12.39
N SER A 139 -24.28 21.49 -13.23
CA SER A 139 -23.96 20.72 -14.43
C SER A 139 -24.69 21.24 -15.67
N VAL A 140 -25.02 22.54 -15.70
CA VAL A 140 -25.68 23.19 -16.84
C VAL A 140 -24.70 24.16 -17.50
N ALA A 141 -24.40 23.93 -18.77
CA ALA A 141 -23.65 24.84 -19.62
C ALA A 141 -24.60 25.45 -20.66
N THR A 142 -24.80 26.77 -20.59
CA THR A 142 -25.63 27.49 -21.57
C THR A 142 -24.76 28.02 -22.70
N ILE A 143 -25.09 27.66 -23.94
CA ILE A 143 -24.39 28.13 -25.14
C ILE A 143 -25.31 29.12 -25.87
N PHE A 144 -24.86 30.37 -25.96
CA PHE A 144 -25.52 31.40 -26.76
C PHE A 144 -24.87 31.47 -28.14
N VAL A 145 -25.62 31.15 -29.19
CA VAL A 145 -25.16 31.32 -30.56
C VAL A 145 -25.88 32.50 -31.18
N LYS A 146 -25.12 33.56 -31.48
CA LYS A 146 -25.62 34.73 -32.19
C LYS A 146 -25.25 34.63 -33.67
N ASN A 147 -26.26 34.56 -34.55
CA ASN A 147 -26.04 34.58 -35.98
C ASN A 147 -26.45 35.94 -36.58
N GLY A 148 -25.52 36.90 -36.54
CA GLY A 148 -25.69 38.20 -37.20
C GLY A 148 -26.98 38.96 -36.82
N SER A 149 -27.59 39.63 -37.80
CA SER A 149 -28.79 40.47 -37.65
C SER A 149 -30.13 39.71 -37.70
N TRP A 150 -30.13 38.38 -37.80
CA TRP A 150 -31.33 37.57 -38.06
C TRP A 150 -31.76 36.67 -36.88
N GLY A 151 -31.13 36.83 -35.72
CA GLY A 151 -31.57 36.22 -34.46
C GLY A 151 -30.45 35.52 -33.68
N SER A 152 -30.65 35.38 -32.37
CA SER A 152 -29.86 34.54 -31.48
C SER A 152 -30.67 33.32 -31.07
N PHE A 153 -30.05 32.15 -31.03
CA PHE A 153 -30.64 30.98 -30.39
C PHE A 153 -29.83 30.62 -29.15
N GLU A 154 -30.55 30.28 -28.08
CA GLU A 154 -29.99 29.79 -26.84
C GLU A 154 -30.14 28.27 -26.84
N SER A 155 -29.02 27.56 -26.83
CA SER A 155 -29.00 26.11 -26.64
C SER A 155 -28.39 25.82 -25.28
N GLN A 156 -29.13 25.09 -24.45
CA GLN A 156 -28.69 24.71 -23.11
C GLN A 156 -28.23 23.25 -23.15
N LEU A 157 -27.00 23.00 -22.71
CA LEU A 157 -26.47 21.67 -22.48
C LEU A 157 -26.55 21.37 -20.98
N SER A 158 -27.37 20.40 -20.59
CA SER A 158 -27.50 19.94 -19.21
C SER A 158 -26.86 18.57 -19.06
N MET A 159 -25.84 18.47 -18.22
CA MET A 159 -25.29 17.21 -17.76
C MET A 159 -26.10 16.74 -16.53
N ASN A 160 -26.44 15.46 -16.51
CA ASN A 160 -27.29 14.82 -15.52
C ASN A 160 -26.59 13.54 -15.03
N ILE A 161 -26.66 13.26 -13.73
CA ILE A 161 -26.00 12.09 -13.13
C ILE A 161 -27.06 11.09 -12.68
N PHE A 162 -26.82 9.81 -12.94
CA PHE A 162 -27.78 8.73 -12.72
C PHE A 162 -27.23 7.67 -11.76
N SER A 163 -28.13 7.04 -11.00
CA SER A 163 -27.75 5.95 -10.09
C SER A 163 -27.65 4.58 -10.77
N ASN A 164 -28.07 4.47 -12.04
CA ASN A 164 -28.09 3.21 -12.77
C ASN A 164 -27.66 3.39 -14.23
N SER A 165 -27.25 2.27 -14.85
CA SER A 165 -26.80 2.20 -16.24
C SER A 165 -27.90 2.42 -17.28
N LYS A 166 -29.17 2.44 -16.86
CA LYS A 166 -30.32 2.69 -17.74
C LYS A 166 -30.70 4.17 -17.80
N PHE A 167 -29.97 5.04 -17.11
CA PHE A 167 -30.22 6.48 -17.06
C PHE A 167 -31.66 6.83 -16.66
N SER A 168 -32.31 6.01 -15.82
CA SER A 168 -33.72 6.19 -15.47
C SER A 168 -33.95 6.89 -14.14
N VAL A 169 -32.98 6.84 -13.23
CA VAL A 169 -33.08 7.42 -11.89
C VAL A 169 -32.03 8.51 -11.76
N LEU A 170 -32.49 9.75 -11.90
CA LEU A 170 -31.67 10.96 -11.78
C LEU A 170 -31.27 11.19 -10.31
N LYS A 171 -30.01 11.54 -10.08
CA LYS A 171 -29.54 12.02 -8.77
C LYS A 171 -29.62 13.55 -8.73
N PRO A 172 -30.28 14.14 -7.71
CA PRO A 172 -30.34 15.59 -7.55
C PRO A 172 -28.98 16.16 -7.12
N ALA A 173 -28.73 17.43 -7.47
CA ALA A 173 -27.58 18.18 -6.96
C ALA A 173 -27.82 18.63 -5.50
N PRO A 174 -26.77 18.74 -4.67
CA PRO A 174 -25.38 18.39 -4.95
C PRO A 174 -25.19 16.86 -4.96
N PHE A 175 -24.51 16.35 -5.98
CA PHE A 175 -24.17 14.93 -6.05
C PHE A 175 -22.80 14.69 -5.42
N ILE A 176 -22.77 13.75 -4.47
CA ILE A 176 -21.55 13.28 -3.82
C ILE A 176 -21.19 11.91 -4.42
N VAL A 177 -20.00 11.84 -5.02
CA VAL A 177 -19.34 10.56 -5.31
C VAL A 177 -18.64 10.11 -4.03
N ASP A 178 -19.16 9.09 -3.37
CA ASP A 178 -18.40 8.39 -2.33
C ASP A 178 -17.33 7.56 -3.03
N ALA A 179 -16.10 8.10 -3.09
CA ALA A 179 -14.94 7.38 -3.59
C ALA A 179 -14.40 6.35 -2.57
N THR A 180 -15.28 5.82 -1.71
CA THR A 180 -14.93 4.87 -0.65
C THR A 180 -14.51 3.52 -1.21
N ASP A 181 -14.99 3.18 -2.41
CA ASP A 181 -14.68 1.92 -3.09
C ASP A 181 -13.88 2.19 -4.37
N ILE A 182 -12.67 1.63 -4.43
CA ILE A 182 -11.89 1.54 -5.67
C ILE A 182 -12.73 0.74 -6.68
N GLY A 183 -13.21 1.40 -7.75
CA GLY A 183 -14.04 0.77 -8.79
C GLY A 183 -15.47 1.29 -8.92
N SER A 184 -15.86 2.34 -8.19
CA SER A 184 -17.18 2.97 -8.34
C SER A 184 -17.46 3.44 -9.78
N ILE A 185 -18.58 2.99 -10.35
CA ILE A 185 -19.03 3.36 -11.70
C ILE A 185 -20.02 4.52 -11.59
N VAL A 186 -19.78 5.60 -12.36
CA VAL A 186 -20.66 6.77 -12.44
C VAL A 186 -21.37 6.80 -13.79
N PHE A 187 -22.69 7.01 -13.78
CA PHE A 187 -23.49 7.14 -14.99
C PHE A 187 -23.84 8.60 -15.23
N ILE A 188 -23.44 9.15 -16.38
CA ILE A 188 -23.64 10.56 -16.74
C ILE A 188 -24.34 10.63 -18.10
N GLY A 189 -25.44 11.38 -18.17
CA GLY A 189 -26.15 11.70 -19.41
C GLY A 189 -26.03 13.18 -19.72
N ILE A 190 -25.93 13.51 -21.01
CA ILE A 190 -25.89 14.90 -21.49
C ILE A 190 -27.15 15.13 -22.34
N GLU A 191 -27.93 16.14 -21.97
CA GLU A 191 -29.17 16.53 -22.63
C GLU A 191 -29.02 17.93 -23.24
N ALA A 192 -29.34 18.07 -24.52
CA ALA A 192 -29.39 19.37 -25.19
C ALA A 192 -30.84 19.84 -25.32
N LYS A 193 -31.14 21.02 -24.78
CA LYS A 193 -32.45 21.70 -24.85
C LYS A 193 -32.34 22.96 -25.68
N GLY A 194 -33.44 23.36 -26.33
CA GLY A 194 -33.47 24.56 -27.16
C GLY A 194 -32.70 24.43 -28.48
N LEU A 195 -32.58 23.20 -29.02
CA LEU A 195 -32.04 22.98 -30.35
C LEU A 195 -33.06 23.46 -31.41
N SER A 196 -32.63 24.39 -32.27
CA SER A 196 -33.43 24.88 -33.39
C SER A 196 -33.65 23.76 -34.41
N ARG A 197 -34.90 23.55 -34.86
CA ARG A 197 -35.26 22.58 -35.92
C ARG A 197 -35.11 23.14 -37.35
N ARG A 198 -34.35 24.23 -37.54
CA ARG A 198 -34.20 24.87 -38.84
C ARG A 198 -33.11 24.25 -39.69
#